data_AF-A0A7S1H5J7-F1
#
_entry.id   AF-A0A7S1H5J7-F1
#
_cell.length_a   1.000
_cell.length_b   1.000
_cell.length_c   1.000
_cell.angle_alpha   90.00
_cell.angle_beta   90.00
_cell.angle_gamma   90.00
#
_symmetry.space_group_name_H-M   'P 1'
#
loop_
_entity.id
_entity.type
_entity.pdbx_description
1 polymer ?
#
loop_
_entity_poly.entity_id
_entity_poly.type
_entity_poly.pdbx_seq_one_letter_code
_entity_poly.pdbx_strand_id
1 'polypeptide(L)'
;TDALTAWRQAYAARGAGCARDVGGEFAVALDLPDGAAYLAVDRFAVHSLCYAVRDGRLHFASRADALAERLGIRELDTQALFDYLFHHCIPSPRTIFAGIHRLPPAHYALFEHGRLTVAPYWTPRFDEQARPDFDALREEFRSILRTSVRERLGEDGK
;
A
#
# COMPACT_ATOMS: atom_id res chain seq x y z
N THR A 1 10.94 16.39 12.33
CA THR A 1 9.56 16.03 12.72
C THR A 1 9.45 14.52 12.69
N ASP A 2 8.87 13.91 13.72
CA ASP A 2 8.62 12.47 13.72
C ASP A 2 7.66 12.09 12.58
N ALA A 3 7.93 10.98 11.88
CA ALA A 3 7.18 10.55 10.70
C ALA A 3 5.70 10.33 11.02
N LEU A 4 5.39 9.82 12.21
CA LEU A 4 4.00 9.61 12.65
C LEU A 4 3.26 10.94 12.81
N THR A 5 3.94 11.98 13.30
CA THR A 5 3.37 13.32 13.43
C THR A 5 3.06 13.92 12.07
N ALA A 6 3.96 13.77 11.10
CA ALA A 6 3.75 14.23 9.73
C ALA A 6 2.55 13.52 9.07
N TRP A 7 2.40 12.21 9.28
CA TRP A 7 1.24 11.45 8.80
C TRP A 7 -0.07 11.90 9.44
N ARG A 8 -0.10 12.14 10.76
CA ARG A 8 -1.28 12.67 11.45
C ARG A 8 -1.68 14.05 10.92
N GLN A 9 -0.72 14.93 10.66
CA GLN A 9 -0.96 16.24 10.06
C GLN A 9 -1.48 16.13 8.62
N ALA A 10 -0.90 15.25 7.80
CA ALA A 10 -1.36 15.01 6.44
C ALA A 10 -2.79 14.48 6.40
N TYR A 11 -3.13 13.53 7.29
CA TYR A 11 -4.49 13.02 7.43
C TYR A 11 -5.46 14.10 7.91
N ALA A 12 -5.09 14.91 8.91
CA ALA A 12 -5.92 16.02 9.37
C ALA A 12 -6.21 17.05 8.27
N ALA A 13 -5.25 17.28 7.36
CA ALA A 13 -5.39 18.24 6.27
C ALA A 13 -6.19 17.72 5.07
N ARG A 14 -6.10 16.43 4.73
CA ARG A 14 -6.62 15.86 3.46
C ARG A 14 -7.50 14.61 3.62
N GLY A 15 -7.74 14.16 4.85
CA GLY A 15 -8.49 12.95 5.15
C GLY A 15 -7.88 11.70 4.52
N ALA A 16 -8.75 10.78 4.09
CA ALA A 16 -8.35 9.49 3.53
C ALA A 16 -7.49 9.58 2.26
N GLY A 17 -7.52 10.70 1.55
CA GLY A 17 -6.71 10.94 0.35
C GLY A 17 -5.26 11.37 0.64
N CYS A 18 -4.87 11.51 1.91
CA CYS A 18 -3.59 12.14 2.29
C CYS A 18 -2.35 11.45 1.72
N ALA A 19 -2.40 10.13 1.51
CA ALA A 19 -1.30 9.34 0.94
C ALA A 19 -0.94 9.72 -0.51
N ARG A 20 -1.83 10.42 -1.24
CA ARG A 20 -1.58 10.88 -2.61
C ARG A 20 -0.38 11.81 -2.73
N ASP A 21 -0.14 12.59 -1.68
CA ASP A 21 0.86 13.65 -1.65
C ASP A 21 2.14 13.22 -0.90
N VAL A 22 2.24 11.94 -0.56
CA VAL A 22 3.41 11.35 0.10
C VAL A 22 4.24 10.61 -0.94
N GLY A 23 5.51 11.02 -1.09
CA GLY A 23 6.51 10.34 -1.90
C GLY A 23 7.28 9.28 -1.11
N GLY A 24 7.95 8.37 -1.82
CA GLY A 24 8.78 7.33 -1.23
C GLY A 24 8.05 6.02 -0.91
N GLU A 25 8.80 5.10 -0.28
CA GLU A 25 8.35 3.79 0.17
C GLU A 25 7.65 3.94 1.54
N PHE A 26 6.45 3.39 1.71
CA PHE A 26 5.77 3.44 3.00
C PHE A 26 4.71 2.36 3.19
N ALA A 27 4.54 1.98 4.46
CA ALA A 27 3.39 1.29 4.99
C ALA A 27 3.07 1.94 6.35
N VAL A 28 1.91 2.56 6.47
CA VAL A 28 1.51 3.31 7.67
C VAL A 28 0.21 2.78 8.23
N ALA A 29 0.09 2.80 9.55
CA ALA A 29 -1.16 2.62 10.29
C ALA A 29 -1.27 3.72 11.35
N LEU A 30 -2.41 4.39 11.39
CA LEU A 30 -2.72 5.47 12.31
C LEU A 30 -3.96 5.10 13.12
N ASP A 31 -3.84 5.16 14.44
CA ASP A 31 -5.01 5.24 15.32
C ASP A 31 -5.58 6.66 15.24
N LEU A 32 -6.86 6.75 14.91
CA LEU A 32 -7.61 7.99 14.80
C LEU A 32 -8.55 8.14 16.02
N PRO A 33 -9.14 9.33 16.23
CA PRO A 33 -10.18 9.52 17.23
C PRO A 33 -11.36 8.54 17.07
N ASP A 34 -12.16 8.39 18.12
CA ASP A 34 -13.39 7.61 18.14
C ASP A 34 -13.23 6.12 17.75
N GLY A 35 -12.02 5.58 17.94
CA GLY A 35 -11.70 4.18 17.64
C GLY A 35 -11.57 3.88 16.15
N ALA A 36 -11.47 4.91 15.30
CA ALA A 36 -11.19 4.76 13.88
C ALA A 36 -9.70 4.45 13.62
N ALA A 37 -9.40 3.89 12.46
CA ALA A 37 -8.04 3.60 12.05
C ALA A 37 -7.84 3.85 10.55
N TYR A 38 -6.67 4.36 10.18
CA TYR A 38 -6.27 4.59 8.79
C TYR A 38 -4.98 3.85 8.47
N LEU A 39 -5.00 3.04 7.42
CA LEU A 39 -3.84 2.35 6.89
C LEU A 39 -3.59 2.80 5.45
N ALA A 40 -2.33 2.87 5.03
CA ALA A 40 -1.99 3.08 3.63
C ALA A 40 -0.64 2.46 3.28
N VAL A 41 -0.51 2.04 2.01
CA VAL A 41 0.75 1.56 1.42
C VAL A 41 1.10 2.40 0.21
N ASP A 42 2.38 2.52 -0.11
CA ASP A 42 2.86 3.30 -1.25
C ASP A 42 2.35 2.78 -2.61
N ARG A 43 2.69 3.49 -3.69
CA ARG A 43 2.16 3.22 -5.04
C ARG A 43 2.48 1.82 -5.57
N PHE A 44 3.52 1.18 -5.04
CA PHE A 44 3.94 -0.17 -5.40
C PHE A 44 3.79 -1.17 -4.24
N ALA A 45 3.34 -0.72 -3.06
CA ALA A 45 3.33 -1.48 -1.82
C ALA A 45 4.68 -2.17 -1.56
N VAL A 46 5.78 -1.40 -1.65
CA VAL A 46 7.14 -1.90 -1.37
C VAL A 46 7.19 -2.55 0.01
N HIS A 47 6.46 -1.97 0.96
CA HIS A 47 6.09 -2.59 2.21
C HIS A 47 4.63 -3.02 2.19
N SER A 48 4.37 -4.26 2.61
CA SER A 48 3.02 -4.82 2.70
C SER A 48 2.33 -4.44 4.00
N LEU A 49 1.01 -4.27 3.93
CA LEU A 49 0.11 -4.27 5.08
C LEU A 49 -1.03 -5.26 4.81
N CYS A 50 -1.18 -6.22 5.71
CA CYS A 50 -2.26 -7.19 5.71
C CYS A 50 -3.28 -6.81 6.79
N TYR A 51 -4.55 -7.07 6.53
CA TYR A 51 -5.64 -6.75 7.43
C TYR A 51 -6.73 -7.84 7.45
N ALA A 52 -7.49 -7.86 8.52
CA ALA A 52 -8.70 -8.64 8.69
C ALA A 52 -9.68 -7.89 9.59
N VAL A 53 -10.98 -8.01 9.33
CA VAL A 53 -12.03 -7.51 10.24
C VAL A 53 -12.64 -8.71 10.94
N ARG A 54 -12.55 -8.75 12.27
CA ARG A 54 -13.09 -9.83 13.10
C ARG A 54 -13.68 -9.26 14.38
N ASP A 55 -14.84 -9.75 14.78
CA ASP A 55 -15.54 -9.31 16.01
C ASP A 55 -15.70 -7.78 16.10
N GLY A 56 -15.97 -7.14 14.95
CA GLY A 56 -16.12 -5.69 14.86
C GLY A 56 -14.83 -4.89 15.03
N ARG A 57 -13.66 -5.51 14.92
CA ARG A 57 -12.34 -4.87 15.06
C ARG A 57 -11.49 -5.06 13.82
N LEU A 58 -10.75 -4.01 13.46
CA LEU A 58 -9.68 -4.09 12.47
C LEU A 58 -8.43 -4.66 13.13
N HIS A 59 -7.89 -5.73 12.54
CA HIS A 59 -6.57 -6.25 12.87
C HIS A 59 -5.66 -6.08 11.66
N PHE A 60 -4.42 -5.66 11.88
CA PHE A 60 -3.44 -5.51 10.81
C PHE A 60 -2.02 -5.90 11.23
N ALA A 61 -1.19 -6.25 10.26
CA ALA A 61 0.22 -6.57 10.42
C ALA A 61 0.95 -6.38 9.08
N SER A 62 2.28 -6.27 9.10
CA SER A 62 3.07 -6.20 7.86
C SER A 62 3.10 -7.52 7.07
N ARG A 63 2.72 -8.64 7.71
CA ARG A 63 2.69 -9.98 7.12
C ARG A 63 1.39 -10.71 7.42
N ALA A 64 0.94 -11.51 6.46
CA ALA A 64 -0.31 -12.26 6.57
C ALA A 64 -0.23 -13.40 7.59
N ASP A 65 0.91 -14.09 7.68
CA ASP A 65 1.14 -15.20 8.60
C ASP A 65 1.13 -14.75 10.06
N ALA A 66 1.77 -13.62 10.37
CA ALA A 66 1.72 -13.02 11.70
C ALA A 66 0.29 -12.67 12.12
N LEU A 67 -0.53 -12.21 11.17
CA LEU A 67 -1.94 -11.94 11.42
C LEU A 67 -2.75 -13.24 11.60
N ALA A 68 -2.45 -14.26 10.80
CA ALA A 68 -3.10 -15.57 10.88
C ALA A 68 -2.82 -16.25 12.23
N GLU A 69 -1.57 -16.25 12.67
CA GLU A 69 -1.16 -16.76 13.97
C GLU A 69 -1.89 -16.04 15.11
N ARG A 70 -1.86 -14.70 15.11
CA ARG A 70 -2.53 -13.87 16.14
C ARG A 70 -4.04 -14.10 16.21
N LEU A 71 -4.68 -14.42 15.08
CA LEU A 71 -6.12 -14.65 15.00
C LEU A 71 -6.50 -16.14 15.05
N GLY A 72 -5.53 -17.05 15.16
CA GLY A 72 -5.77 -18.49 15.11
C GLY A 72 -6.34 -18.99 13.78
N ILE A 73 -6.09 -18.29 12.67
CA ILE A 73 -6.54 -18.66 11.33
C ILE A 73 -5.55 -19.67 10.75
N ARG A 74 -6.04 -20.87 10.46
CA ARG A 74 -5.28 -21.95 9.79
C ARG A 74 -5.84 -22.33 8.42
N GLU A 75 -7.05 -21.86 8.14
CA GLU A 75 -7.74 -22.15 6.88
C GLU A 75 -7.06 -21.41 5.74
N LEU A 76 -6.83 -22.13 4.64
CA LEU A 76 -6.26 -21.59 3.42
C LEU A 76 -7.38 -21.15 2.49
N ASP A 77 -7.16 -20.04 1.78
CA ASP A 77 -8.04 -19.61 0.70
C ASP A 77 -7.79 -20.49 -0.54
N THR A 78 -8.81 -21.24 -0.95
CA THR A 78 -8.73 -22.16 -2.09
C THR A 78 -8.53 -21.45 -3.43
N GLN A 79 -9.07 -20.24 -3.58
CA GLN A 79 -8.80 -19.40 -4.75
C GLN A 79 -7.36 -18.89 -4.71
N ALA A 80 -6.83 -18.54 -3.54
CA ALA A 80 -5.43 -18.13 -3.42
C ALA A 80 -4.45 -19.28 -3.75
N LEU A 81 -4.79 -20.53 -3.41
CA LEU A 81 -4.03 -21.71 -3.85
C LEU A 81 -4.02 -21.83 -5.38
N PHE A 82 -5.19 -21.67 -6.02
CA PHE A 82 -5.27 -21.64 -7.49
C PHE A 82 -4.45 -20.49 -8.07
N ASP A 83 -4.60 -19.28 -7.53
CA ASP A 83 -3.89 -18.08 -7.98
C ASP A 83 -2.37 -18.32 -7.91
N TYR A 84 -1.87 -18.92 -6.84
CA TYR A 84 -0.46 -19.27 -6.71
C TYR A 84 0.00 -20.30 -7.75
N LEU A 85 -0.76 -21.38 -7.94
CA LEU A 85 -0.39 -22.43 -8.90
C LEU A 85 -0.45 -21.94 -10.35
N PHE A 86 -1.36 -21.01 -10.66
CA PHE A 86 -1.56 -20.49 -12.02
C PHE A 86 -0.65 -19.29 -12.34
N HIS A 87 -0.46 -18.35 -11.40
CA HIS A 87 0.32 -17.12 -11.60
C HIS A 87 1.73 -17.16 -10.99
N HIS A 88 2.08 -18.22 -10.25
CA HIS A 88 3.29 -18.30 -9.42
C HIS A 88 3.39 -17.21 -8.33
N CYS A 89 2.29 -16.52 -8.05
CA CYS A 89 2.13 -15.55 -6.98
C CYS A 89 0.66 -15.41 -6.58
N ILE A 90 0.37 -14.86 -5.41
CA ILE A 90 -0.99 -14.54 -4.97
C ILE A 90 -1.19 -13.03 -5.13
N PRO A 91 -1.99 -12.55 -6.10
CA PRO A 91 -2.20 -11.13 -6.29
C PRO A 91 -3.00 -10.53 -5.13
N SER A 92 -2.72 -9.26 -4.80
CA SER A 92 -3.59 -8.51 -3.89
C SER A 92 -5.01 -8.39 -4.49
N PRO A 93 -6.07 -8.40 -3.67
CA PRO A 93 -6.02 -8.27 -2.21
C PRO A 93 -5.88 -9.59 -1.46
N ARG A 94 -5.78 -10.76 -2.11
CA ARG A 94 -5.73 -12.04 -1.40
C ARG A 94 -4.41 -12.27 -0.68
N THR A 95 -4.49 -13.14 0.32
CA THR A 95 -3.34 -13.85 0.89
C THR A 95 -3.66 -15.35 0.86
N ILE A 96 -2.69 -16.19 1.25
CA ILE A 96 -2.94 -17.64 1.32
C ILE A 96 -3.93 -18.02 2.43
N PHE A 97 -4.15 -17.13 3.42
CA PHE A 97 -5.02 -17.39 4.57
C PHE A 97 -6.42 -16.84 4.31
N ALA A 98 -7.44 -17.65 4.58
CA ALA A 98 -8.83 -17.26 4.43
C ALA A 98 -9.18 -16.07 5.35
N GLY A 99 -9.86 -15.06 4.79
CA GLY A 99 -10.29 -13.87 5.52
C GLY A 99 -9.19 -12.84 5.82
N ILE A 100 -7.93 -13.11 5.46
CA ILE A 100 -6.82 -12.15 5.55
C ILE A 100 -6.53 -11.57 4.17
N HIS A 101 -6.55 -10.25 4.10
CA HIS A 101 -6.34 -9.51 2.86
C HIS A 101 -5.06 -8.68 2.96
N ARG A 102 -4.40 -8.46 1.82
CA ARG A 102 -3.28 -7.52 1.68
C ARG A 102 -3.79 -6.26 1.00
N LEU A 103 -3.42 -5.09 1.52
CA LEU A 103 -3.70 -3.82 0.86
C LEU A 103 -3.10 -3.83 -0.55
N PRO A 104 -3.90 -3.56 -1.60
CA PRO A 104 -3.34 -3.41 -2.94
C PRO A 104 -2.40 -2.20 -3.03
N PRO A 105 -1.50 -2.17 -4.02
CA PRO A 105 -0.66 -1.00 -4.27
C PRO A 105 -1.49 0.27 -4.41
N ALA A 106 -0.98 1.40 -3.90
CA ALA A 106 -1.64 2.70 -3.96
C ALA A 106 -3.02 2.78 -3.26
N HIS A 107 -3.30 1.92 -2.29
CA HIS A 107 -4.56 1.93 -1.55
C HIS A 107 -4.41 2.40 -0.10
N TYR A 108 -5.50 2.97 0.40
CA TYR A 108 -5.73 3.13 1.83
C TYR A 108 -6.84 2.19 2.30
N ALA A 109 -6.87 1.93 3.60
CA ALA A 109 -7.96 1.33 4.33
C ALA A 109 -8.39 2.28 5.46
N LEU A 110 -9.66 2.67 5.49
CA LEU A 110 -10.27 3.45 6.55
C LEU A 110 -11.28 2.59 7.30
N PHE A 111 -11.06 2.37 8.59
CA PHE A 111 -12.00 1.70 9.47
C PHE A 111 -12.64 2.70 10.41
N GLU A 112 -13.95 2.85 10.31
CA GLU A 112 -14.74 3.79 11.14
C GLU A 112 -16.14 3.22 11.35
N HIS A 113 -16.72 3.39 12.54
CA HIS A 113 -18.08 2.93 12.86
C HIS A 113 -18.32 1.44 12.53
N GLY A 114 -17.32 0.58 12.73
CA GLY A 114 -17.40 -0.85 12.43
C GLY A 114 -17.34 -1.21 10.95
N ARG A 115 -17.13 -0.24 10.05
CA ARG A 115 -17.07 -0.43 8.60
C ARG A 115 -15.65 -0.18 8.10
N LEU A 116 -15.17 -1.10 7.26
CA LEU A 116 -13.93 -0.94 6.52
C LEU A 116 -14.21 -0.46 5.10
N THR A 117 -13.54 0.61 4.69
CA THR A 117 -13.48 1.09 3.30
C THR A 117 -12.06 0.93 2.78
N VAL A 118 -11.89 0.26 1.65
CA VAL A 118 -10.58 0.11 0.98
C VAL A 118 -10.69 0.74 -0.40
N ALA A 119 -9.84 1.71 -0.71
CA ALA A 119 -9.90 2.43 -1.98
C ALA A 119 -8.52 2.92 -2.44
N PRO A 120 -8.31 3.04 -3.76
CA PRO A 120 -7.09 3.63 -4.29
C PRO A 120 -7.05 5.12 -4.00
N TYR A 121 -5.91 5.64 -3.53
CA TYR A 121 -5.63 7.08 -3.54
C TYR A 121 -4.93 7.52 -4.83
N TRP A 122 -4.38 6.57 -5.59
CA TRP A 122 -3.72 6.79 -6.88
C TRP A 122 -3.94 5.59 -7.81
N THR A 123 -3.99 5.84 -9.11
CA THR A 123 -4.12 4.81 -10.14
C THR A 123 -3.18 5.18 -11.30
N PRO A 124 -2.39 4.25 -11.84
CA PRO A 124 -1.53 4.53 -12.97
C PRO A 124 -2.37 4.99 -14.17
N ARG A 125 -1.90 6.03 -14.85
CA ARG A 125 -2.46 6.49 -16.12
C ARG A 125 -1.44 6.20 -17.20
N PHE A 126 -1.85 5.46 -18.22
CA PHE A 126 -1.04 5.18 -19.40
C PHE A 126 -1.61 6.02 -20.54
N ASP A 127 -0.86 7.05 -20.92
CA ASP A 127 -1.20 7.94 -22.03
C ASP A 127 -0.17 7.72 -23.14
N GLU A 128 -0.57 7.01 -24.20
CA GLU A 128 0.30 6.68 -25.31
C GLU A 128 0.32 7.86 -26.31
N GLN A 129 1.48 8.50 -26.43
CA GLN A 129 1.68 9.52 -27.44
C GLN A 129 1.69 8.87 -28.84
N ALA A 130 0.87 9.38 -29.75
CA ALA A 130 0.74 8.79 -31.10
C ALA A 130 2.02 8.86 -31.95
N ARG A 131 2.89 9.86 -31.70
CA ARG A 131 4.16 10.09 -32.39
C ARG A 131 5.17 10.74 -31.44
N PRO A 132 5.78 9.98 -30.53
CA PRO A 132 6.74 10.54 -29.60
C PRO A 132 8.06 10.86 -30.32
N ASP A 133 8.72 11.94 -29.89
CA ASP A 133 10.11 12.18 -30.25
C ASP A 133 11.01 11.29 -29.40
N PHE A 134 11.71 10.36 -30.06
CA PHE A 134 12.58 9.40 -29.38
C PHE A 134 13.70 10.08 -28.59
N ASP A 135 14.31 11.14 -29.14
CA ASP A 135 15.44 11.79 -28.46
C ASP A 135 14.97 12.53 -27.21
N ALA A 136 13.79 13.17 -27.28
CA ALA A 136 13.14 13.77 -26.11
C ALA A 136 12.81 12.72 -25.03
N LEU A 137 12.19 11.59 -25.40
CA LEU A 137 11.89 10.50 -24.47
C LEU A 137 13.15 9.89 -23.85
N ARG A 138 14.22 9.74 -24.64
CA ARG A 138 15.51 9.22 -24.18
C ARG A 138 16.11 10.12 -23.10
N GLU A 139 16.07 11.43 -23.28
CA GLU A 139 16.57 12.38 -22.28
C GLU A 139 15.67 12.44 -21.03
N GLU A 140 14.35 12.43 -21.21
CA GLU A 140 13.40 12.37 -20.10
C GLU A 140 13.63 11.12 -19.23
N PHE A 141 13.68 9.94 -19.86
CA PHE A 141 13.94 8.68 -19.16
C PHE A 141 15.26 8.73 -18.38
N ARG A 142 16.34 9.22 -19.00
CA ARG A 142 17.65 9.35 -18.33
C ARG A 142 17.60 10.33 -17.16
N SER A 143 16.83 11.40 -17.27
CA SER A 143 16.65 12.39 -16.21
C SER A 143 15.91 11.78 -15.02
N ILE A 144 14.76 11.12 -15.27
CA ILE A 144 13.98 10.43 -14.23
C ILE A 144 14.85 9.38 -13.53
N LEU A 145 15.53 8.52 -14.29
CA LEU A 145 16.37 7.46 -13.73
C LEU A 145 17.49 8.02 -12.83
N ARG A 146 18.20 9.05 -13.28
CA ARG A 146 19.26 9.69 -12.49
C ARG A 146 18.74 10.34 -11.22
N THR A 147 17.58 10.98 -11.29
CA THR A 147 16.93 11.60 -10.13
C THR A 147 16.54 10.53 -9.12
N SER A 148 15.87 9.46 -9.55
CA SER A 148 15.46 8.36 -8.65
C SER A 148 16.64 7.66 -7.98
N VAL A 149 17.75 7.43 -8.69
CA VAL A 149 18.97 6.85 -8.10
C VAL A 149 19.57 7.80 -7.05
N ARG A 150 19.63 9.09 -7.34
CA ARG A 150 20.15 10.10 -6.40
C ARG A 150 19.31 10.18 -5.13
N GLU A 151 17.99 10.21 -5.27
CA GLU A 151 17.06 10.21 -4.13
C GLU A 151 17.24 8.97 -3.25
N ARG A 152 17.58 7.81 -3.84
CA ARG A 152 17.75 6.56 -3.09
C ARG A 152 19.10 6.42 -2.38
N LEU A 153 20.16 7.00 -2.93
CA LEU A 153 21.52 6.96 -2.37
C LEU A 153 21.74 8.01 -1.26
N GLY A 154 20.94 9.08 -1.20
CA GLY A 154 21.17 10.20 -0.29
C GLY A 154 22.37 11.07 -0.71
N GLU A 155 22.71 12.10 0.08
CA GLU A 155 23.87 12.98 -0.23
C GLU A 155 25.23 12.29 0.01
N ASP A 156 25.28 11.22 0.80
CA ASP A 156 26.50 10.49 1.16
C ASP A 156 26.66 9.20 0.36
N GLY A 157 26.60 9.30 -0.97
CA GLY A 157 26.72 8.16 -1.87
C GLY A 157 27.96 7.31 -1.61
N LYS A 158 27.78 6.17 -0.97
CA LYS A 158 28.64 4.99 -1.05
C LYS A 158 27.81 3.77 -1.42
#